data_AF-A0A7X9GZY8-F1
#
_entry.id   AF-A0A7X9GZY8-F1
#
_cell.length_a   1.000
_cell.length_b   1.000
_cell.length_c   1.000
_cell.angle_alpha   90.00
_cell.angle_beta   90.00
_cell.angle_gamma   90.00
#
_symmetry.space_group_name_H-M   'P 1'
#
loop_
_entity.id
_entity.type
_entity.pdbx_description
1 polymer ?
#
loop_
_entity_poly.entity_id
_entity_poly.type
_entity_poly.pdbx_seq_one_letter_code
_entity_poly.pdbx_strand_id
1 'polypeptide(L)' 'MKKKNEPVRLNLQMSEEIIAFYQELAEEIGIPRSGVMVMALKAYMDQQKSLKMNDRFESWAEIIEQNKLNTKD' A
#
# COMPACT_ATOMS: atom_id res chain seq x y z
N MET A 1 8.19 -0.39 -26.99
CA MET A 1 7.15 -0.48 -25.94
C MET A 1 7.77 -1.11 -24.69
N LYS A 2 7.80 -0.42 -23.54
CA LYS A 2 8.27 -1.04 -22.28
C LYS A 2 7.27 -2.13 -21.87
N LYS A 3 7.73 -3.36 -21.60
CA LYS A 3 6.88 -4.44 -21.11
C LYS A 3 6.34 -4.07 -19.73
N LYS A 4 5.06 -4.35 -19.49
CA LYS A 4 4.26 -3.80 -18.38
C LYS A 4 4.77 -4.15 -16.96
N ASN A 5 5.73 -5.09 -16.81
CA ASN A 5 6.13 -5.64 -15.51
C ASN A 5 7.64 -5.94 -15.39
N GLU A 6 8.50 -5.28 -16.17
CA GLU A 6 9.95 -5.49 -16.00
C GLU A 6 10.45 -4.81 -14.72
N PRO A 7 11.33 -5.47 -13.93
CA PRO A 7 11.89 -4.88 -12.73
C PRO A 7 12.73 -3.66 -13.11
N VAL A 8 12.45 -2.53 -12.47
CA VAL A 8 13.20 -1.28 -12.63
C VAL A 8 14.13 -1.11 -11.43
N ARG A 9 15.41 -0.81 -11.68
CA ARG A 9 16.37 -0.49 -10.61
C ARG A 9 16.10 0.93 -10.10
N LEU A 10 16.11 1.08 -8.78
CA LEU A 10 15.98 2.35 -8.10
C LEU A 10 17.09 2.47 -7.06
N ASN A 11 17.78 3.60 -7.06
CA ASN A 11 18.74 3.96 -6.01
C ASN A 11 18.04 4.84 -4.99
N LEU A 12 18.18 4.51 -3.70
CA LEU A 12 17.52 5.20 -2.60
C LEU A 12 18.55 5.62 -1.55
N GLN A 13 18.33 6.77 -0.94
CA GLN A 13 19.02 7.19 0.28
C GLN A 13 18.04 7.07 1.46
N MET A 14 18.55 6.63 2.60
CA MET A 14 17.78 6.41 3.82
C MET A 14 18.70 6.39 5.03
N SER A 15 18.12 6.48 6.23
CA SER A 15 18.90 6.43 7.47
C SER A 15 19.53 5.06 7.69
N GLU A 16 20.62 5.05 8.45
CA GLU A 16 21.31 3.82 8.87
C GLU A 16 20.38 2.90 9.65
N GLU A 17 19.52 3.47 10.50
CA GLU A 17 18.49 2.75 11.26
C GLU A 17 17.58 1.91 10.35
N ILE A 18 17.04 2.50 9.28
CA ILE A 18 16.16 1.79 8.34
C ILE A 18 16.92 0.67 7.64
N ILE A 19 18.18 0.92 7.27
CA ILE A 19 19.02 -0.09 6.61
C ILE A 19 19.27 -1.27 7.54
N ALA A 20 19.63 -1.00 8.80
CA ALA A 20 19.91 -2.03 9.80
C ALA A 20 18.67 -2.88 10.08
N PHE A 21 17.52 -2.26 10.34
CA PHE A 21 16.26 -2.96 10.60
C PHE A 21 15.89 -3.93 9.46
N TYR A 22 15.92 -3.47 8.21
CA TYR A 22 15.57 -4.34 7.09
C TYR A 22 16.65 -5.36 6.74
N GLN A 23 17.91 -5.13 7.14
CA GLN A 23 18.98 -6.12 7.00
C GLN A 23 18.79 -7.27 7.99
N GLU A 24 18.54 -6.98 9.26
CA GLU A 24 18.27 -7.98 10.29
C GLU A 24 17.03 -8.83 9.95
N LEU A 25 15.94 -8.17 9.53
CA LEU A 25 14.72 -8.86 9.12
C LEU A 25 14.92 -9.73 7.87
N ALA A 26 15.79 -9.31 6.95
CA ALA A 26 16.14 -10.07 5.76
C ALA A 26 16.94 -11.33 6.10
N GLU A 27 17.84 -11.23 7.07
CA GLU A 27 18.63 -12.36 7.59
C GLU A 27 17.74 -13.37 8.33
N GLU A 28 16.81 -12.90 9.16
CA GLU A 28 15.86 -13.76 9.87
C GLU A 28 14.97 -14.59 8.92
N ILE A 29 14.47 -13.96 7.86
CA ILE A 29 13.53 -14.59 6.91
C ILE A 29 14.28 -15.33 5.77
N GLY A 30 15.59 -15.12 5.63
CA GLY A 30 16.42 -15.78 4.61
C GLY A 30 16.20 -15.25 3.20
N ILE A 31 15.94 -13.95 3.04
CA ILE A 31 15.73 -13.30 1.73
C ILE A 31 16.61 -12.06 1.57
N PRO A 32 16.79 -11.52 0.35
CA PRO A 32 17.55 -10.28 0.18
C PRO A 32 16.86 -9.08 0.85
N ARG A 33 17.67 -8.16 1.42
CA ARG A 33 17.19 -6.89 2.00
C ARG A 33 16.23 -6.12 1.09
N SER A 34 16.56 -6.02 -0.20
CA SER A 34 15.70 -5.36 -1.18
C SER A 34 14.31 -6.01 -1.31
N GLY A 35 14.21 -7.32 -1.11
CA GLY A 35 12.94 -8.05 -1.09
C GLY A 35 12.05 -7.60 0.06
N VAL A 36 12.60 -7.54 1.28
CA VAL A 36 11.89 -7.06 2.47
C VAL A 36 11.42 -5.61 2.29
N MET A 37 12.30 -4.75 1.76
CA MET A 37 11.96 -3.35 1.51
C MET A 37 10.81 -3.20 0.50
N VAL A 38 10.82 -4.00 -0.59
CA VAL A 38 9.72 -3.99 -1.57
C VAL A 38 8.41 -4.48 -0.94
N MET A 39 8.46 -5.49 -0.08
CA MET A 39 7.28 -5.96 0.64
C MET A 39 6.72 -4.88 1.57
N ALA A 40 7.58 -4.16 2.31
CA ALA A 40 7.17 -3.05 3.16
C ALA A 40 6.49 -1.93 2.36
N LEU A 41 7.07 -1.56 1.21
CA LEU A 41 6.46 -0.56 0.30
C LEU A 41 5.10 -1.03 -0.24
N LYS A 42 4.94 -2.31 -0.56
CA LYS A 42 3.67 -2.89 -1.01
C LYS A 42 2.62 -2.85 0.10
N ALA A 43 2.99 -3.25 1.32
CA ALA A 43 2.10 -3.22 2.47
C ALA A 43 1.60 -1.79 2.75
N TYR A 44 2.50 -0.81 2.73
CA TYR A 44 2.14 0.60 2.88
C TYR A 44 1.21 1.08 1.75
N MET A 45 1.49 0.71 0.50
CA MET A 45 0.62 1.02 -0.64
C MET A 45 -0.79 0.43 -0.45
N ASP A 46 -0.90 -0.80 0.04
CA ASP A 46 -2.18 -1.46 0.25
C ASP A 46 -2.97 -0.83 1.41
N GLN A 47 -2.31 -0.45 2.50
CA GLN A 47 -2.92 0.33 3.58
C GLN A 47 -3.50 1.64 3.05
N GLN A 48 -2.73 2.39 2.24
CA GLN A 48 -3.20 3.64 1.63
C GLN A 48 -4.40 3.44 0.70
N LYS A 49 -4.44 2.33 -0.06
CA LYS A 49 -5.61 1.98 -0.89
C LYS A 49 -6.83 1.64 -0.05
N SER A 50 -6.63 0.90 1.04
CA SER A 50 -7.71 0.53 1.95
C SER A 50 -8.34 1.77 2.59
N LEU A 51 -7.53 2.74 3.04
CA LEU A 51 -8.03 4.00 3.59
C LEU A 51 -8.91 4.74 2.56
N LYS A 52 -8.42 4.90 1.33
CA LYS A 52 -9.19 5.54 0.25
C LYS A 52 -10.46 4.79 -0.14
N MET A 53 -10.50 3.47 0.06
CA MET A 53 -11.70 2.68 -0.17
C MET A 53 -12.72 2.91 0.94
N ASN A 54 -12.30 2.99 2.20
CA ASN A 54 -13.20 3.30 3.32
C ASN A 54 -13.89 4.66 3.12
N ASP A 55 -13.15 5.70 2.71
CA ASP A 55 -13.74 7.02 2.40
C ASP A 55 -14.80 6.93 1.29
N ARG A 56 -14.61 6.03 0.31
CA ARG A 56 -15.59 5.77 -0.74
C ARG A 56 -16.78 4.95 -0.23
N PHE A 57 -16.59 4.01 0.69
CA PHE A 57 -17.70 3.26 1.25
C PHE A 57 -18.63 4.13 2.10
N GLU A 58 -18.08 5.02 2.93
CA GLU A 58 -18.87 5.97 3.73
C GLU A 58 -19.72 6.87 2.82
N SER A 59 -19.12 7.48 1.80
CA SER A 59 -19.86 8.32 0.84
C SER A 59 -20.95 7.55 0.08
N TRP A 60 -20.71 6.29 -0.29
CA TRP A 60 -21.73 5.48 -0.97
C TRP A 60 -22.87 5.08 -0.02
N ALA A 61 -22.57 4.82 1.26
CA ALA A 61 -23.59 4.52 2.27
C ALA A 61 -24.51 5.73 2.51
N GLU A 62 -23.94 6.93 2.62
CA GLU A 62 -24.69 8.19 2.77
C GLU A 62 -25.60 8.45 1.55
N ILE A 63 -25.09 8.24 0.34
CA ILE A 63 -25.88 8.39 -0.89
C ILE A 63 -27.06 7.39 -0.93
N ILE A 64 -26.84 6.14 -0.51
CA ILE A 64 -27.89 5.12 -0.44
C ILE A 64 -28.95 5.50 0.60
N GLU A 65 -28.54 6.05 1.74
CA GLU A 65 -29.45 6.49 2.79
C GLU A 65 -30.32 7.69 2.37
N GLN A 66 -29.72 8.71 1.74
CA GLN A 66 -30.46 9.86 1.22
C GLN A 66 -31.45 9.48 0.11
N ASN A 67 -31.07 8.57 -0.78
CA ASN A 67 -31.98 8.11 -1.83
C ASN A 67 -33.18 7.33 -1.28
N LYS A 68 -33.02 6.56 -0.19
CA LYS A 68 -34.15 5.87 0.47
C LYS A 68 -35.13 6.84 1.13
N LEU A 69 -34.65 7.99 1.62
CA LEU A 69 -35.50 9.03 2.20
C LEU A 69 -36.29 9.79 1.14
N ASN A 70 -35.67 10.07 -0.02
CA ASN A 70 -36.32 10.80 -1.13
C ASN A 70 -37.35 9.98 -1.93
N THR A 71 -37.40 8.66 -1.76
CA THR A 71 -38.38 7.79 -2.44
C THR A 71 -39.60 7.40 -1.58
N LYS A 72 -39.76 7.99 -0.39
CA LYS A 72 -40.90 7.73 0.52
C LYS A 72 -42.01 8.78 0.48
N ASP A 73 -41.91 9.78 -0.39
CA ASP A 73 -43.00 10.70 -0.78
C ASP A 73 -43.58 10.28 -2.14
#